data_AF-A0A3D2FBG5-F1
#
_entry.id   AF-A0A3D2FBG5-F1
#
_cell.length_a   1.000
_cell.length_b   1.000
_cell.length_c   1.000
_cell.angle_alpha   90.00
_cell.angle_beta   90.00
_cell.angle_gamma   90.00
#
_symmetry.space_group_name_H-M   'P 1'
#
loop_
_entity.id
_entity.type
_entity.pdbx_description
1 polymer ?
#
loop_
_entity_poly.entity_id
_entity_poly.type
_entity_poly.pdbx_seq_one_letter_code
_entity_poly.pdbx_strand_id
1 'polypeptide(L)'
;MKLLLASTALFLLPLASFADSLSEERVKELVLEAIRENPGIVIEAIQMIEERQEAAKAFEAKQILTSNRDALERDPNAPVLGNPNGDVTVVEFFDYNCPYCKRVKPHMEA
;
A
#
# COMPACT_ATOMS: atom_id res chain seq x y z
N MET A 1 -2.83 -13.35 84.34
CA MET A 1 -3.67 -12.36 83.62
C MET A 1 -2.77 -11.33 82.95
N LYS A 2 -2.18 -11.66 81.80
CA LYS A 2 -1.51 -10.71 80.90
C LYS A 2 -1.89 -11.17 79.50
N LEU A 3 -2.94 -10.57 78.97
CA LEU A 3 -3.46 -10.83 77.64
C LEU A 3 -3.41 -9.51 76.88
N LEU A 4 -2.89 -9.63 75.67
CA LEU A 4 -3.22 -8.83 74.49
C LEU A 4 -2.61 -7.43 74.43
N LEU A 5 -1.63 -7.27 73.53
CA LEU A 5 -1.61 -6.24 72.48
C LEU A 5 -0.36 -6.51 71.60
N ALA A 6 -0.48 -7.51 70.75
CA ALA A 6 0.35 -7.69 69.56
C ALA A 6 -0.58 -7.59 68.34
N SER A 7 -0.02 -7.18 67.20
CA SER A 7 -0.68 -6.99 65.89
C SER A 7 -1.35 -5.64 65.66
N THR A 8 -0.66 -4.76 64.93
CA THR A 8 -1.13 -4.17 63.66
C THR A 8 -0.07 -3.22 63.09
N ALA A 9 1.04 -3.76 62.57
CA ALA A 9 2.01 -2.96 61.81
C ALA A 9 2.63 -3.81 60.69
N LEU A 10 1.81 -4.27 59.75
CA LEU A 10 2.27 -4.85 58.50
C LEU A 10 1.20 -4.56 57.43
N PHE A 11 1.62 -4.23 56.21
CA PHE A 11 0.83 -3.92 55.00
C PHE A 11 0.75 -2.47 54.50
N LEU A 12 1.90 -1.80 54.36
CA LEU A 12 2.07 -0.67 53.42
C LEU A 12 3.40 -0.80 52.63
N LEU A 13 3.67 -1.99 52.08
CA LEU A 13 4.73 -2.14 51.07
C LEU A 13 4.13 -1.86 49.70
N PRO A 14 4.74 -0.98 48.87
CA PRO A 14 4.28 -0.75 47.51
C PRO A 14 4.48 -2.06 46.74
N LEU A 15 3.40 -2.57 46.14
CA LEU A 15 3.48 -3.66 45.17
C LEU A 15 4.31 -3.17 43.98
N ALA A 16 5.48 -3.78 43.76
CA ALA A 16 6.23 -3.57 42.54
C ALA A 16 5.35 -4.05 41.37
N SER A 17 4.92 -3.11 40.53
CA SER A 17 4.22 -3.42 39.29
C SER A 17 5.26 -3.90 38.28
N PHE A 18 5.19 -5.17 37.90
CA PHE A 18 5.99 -5.68 36.78
C PHE A 18 5.27 -5.33 35.48
N ALA A 19 5.95 -4.61 34.59
CA ALA A 19 5.48 -4.44 33.24
C ALA A 19 5.57 -5.80 32.54
N ASP A 20 4.43 -6.36 32.18
CA ASP A 20 4.38 -7.61 31.42
C ASP A 20 4.98 -7.34 30.04
N SER A 21 6.03 -8.08 29.66
CA SER A 21 6.64 -7.93 28.35
C SER A 21 5.69 -8.55 27.32
N LEU A 22 5.19 -7.75 26.37
CA LEU A 22 4.36 -8.27 25.29
C LEU A 22 5.15 -9.30 24.47
N SER A 23 4.56 -10.47 24.23
CA SER A 23 5.08 -11.44 23.26
C SER A 23 4.89 -10.94 21.83
N GLU A 24 5.72 -11.43 20.90
CA GLU A 24 5.61 -11.12 19.48
C GLU A 24 4.23 -11.52 18.92
N GLU A 25 3.70 -12.67 19.36
CA GLU A 25 2.37 -13.15 19.00
C GLU A 25 1.29 -12.17 19.44
N ARG A 26 1.39 -11.65 20.68
CA ARG A 26 0.40 -10.68 21.21
C ARG A 26 0.46 -9.36 20.46
N VAL A 27 1.65 -8.92 20.05
CA VAL A 27 1.80 -7.72 19.21
C VAL A 27 1.13 -7.91 17.85
N LYS A 28 1.34 -9.04 17.17
CA LYS A 28 0.72 -9.31 15.86
C LYS A 28 -0.81 -9.35 15.94
N GLU A 29 -1.34 -9.95 17.00
CA GLU A 29 -2.78 -9.99 17.25
C GLU A 29 -3.35 -8.58 17.45
N LEU A 30 -2.71 -7.76 18.29
CA LEU A 30 -3.12 -6.38 18.54
C LEU A 30 -3.04 -5.51 17.28
N VAL A 31 -2.01 -5.69 16.43
CA VAL A 31 -1.91 -4.98 15.15
C VAL A 31 -3.09 -5.34 14.24
N LEU A 32 -3.45 -6.62 14.16
CA LEU A 32 -4.58 -7.07 13.36
C LEU A 32 -5.91 -6.56 13.91
N GLU A 33 -6.07 -6.54 15.23
CA GLU A 33 -7.22 -5.94 15.92
C GLU A 33 -7.34 -4.45 15.61
N ALA A 34 -6.25 -3.68 15.77
CA ALA A 34 -6.24 -2.25 15.48
C ALA A 34 -6.59 -1.94 14.01
N ILE A 35 -6.09 -2.73 13.06
CA ILE A 35 -6.45 -2.59 11.64
C ILE A 35 -7.94 -2.91 11.41
N ARG A 36 -8.53 -3.88 12.13
CA ARG A 36 -9.95 -4.23 12.00
C ARG A 36 -10.87 -3.20 12.64
N GLU A 37 -10.47 -2.65 13.79
CA GLU A 37 -11.22 -1.59 14.47
C GLU A 37 -11.21 -0.28 13.69
N ASN A 38 -10.08 0.00 13.02
CA ASN A 38 -9.95 1.20 12.19
C ASN A 38 -9.20 0.90 10.88
N PRO A 39 -9.87 0.33 9.85
CA PRO A 39 -9.23 0.04 8.57
C PRO A 39 -8.79 1.30 7.82
N GLY A 40 -9.29 2.49 8.22
CA GLY A 40 -8.89 3.77 7.67
C GLY A 40 -7.39 4.06 7.82
N ILE A 41 -6.74 3.57 8.87
CA ILE A 41 -5.30 3.80 9.10
C ILE A 41 -4.42 3.24 7.98
N VAL A 42 -4.86 2.15 7.34
CA VAL A 42 -4.13 1.54 6.22
C VAL A 42 -4.30 2.37 4.96
N ILE A 43 -5.51 2.86 4.70
CA ILE A 43 -5.79 3.73 3.56
C ILE A 43 -5.03 5.06 3.69
N GLU A 44 -5.04 5.67 4.88
CA GLU A 44 -4.29 6.88 5.18
C GLU A 44 -2.79 6.68 4.95
N ALA A 45 -2.23 5.56 5.45
CA ALA A 45 -0.83 5.23 5.22
C ALA A 45 -0.48 5.10 3.72
N ILE A 46 -1.35 4.45 2.94
CA ILE A 46 -1.16 4.33 1.48
C ILE A 46 -1.23 5.71 0.81
N GLN A 47 -2.24 6.51 1.13
CA GLN A 47 -2.40 7.85 0.55
C GLN A 47 -1.20 8.75 0.86
N MET A 48 -0.71 8.73 2.10
CA MET A 48 0.49 9.48 2.49
C MET A 48 1.74 9.04 1.71
N ILE A 49 1.86 7.74 1.40
CA ILE A 49 2.95 7.22 0.57
C ILE A 49 2.78 7.68 -0.87
N GLU A 50 1.58 7.56 -1.43
CA GLU A 50 1.28 7.97 -2.80
C GLU A 50 1.54 9.46 -3.01
N GLU A 51 1.06 10.33 -2.12
CA GLU A 51 1.29 11.77 -2.15
C GLU A 51 2.78 12.13 -2.12
N ARG A 52 3.56 11.44 -1.28
CA ARG A 52 5.03 11.63 -1.24
C ARG A 52 5.69 11.16 -2.53
N GLN A 53 5.15 10.12 -3.16
CA GLN A 53 5.68 9.57 -4.39
C GLN A 53 5.26 10.38 -5.62
N GLU A 54 4.13 11.08 -5.62
CA GLU A 54 3.64 11.89 -6.75
C GLU A 54 4.72 12.84 -7.31
N ALA A 55 5.51 13.47 -6.44
CA ALA A 55 6.62 14.35 -6.84
C ALA A 55 7.72 13.63 -7.64
N ALA A 56 7.90 12.32 -7.44
CA ALA A 56 8.86 11.48 -8.15
C ALA A 56 8.25 10.68 -9.31
N LYS A 57 6.95 10.39 -9.28
CA LYS A 57 6.25 9.54 -10.27
C LYS A 57 6.42 10.04 -11.71
N ALA A 58 6.33 11.34 -11.95
CA ALA A 58 6.47 11.88 -13.31
C ALA A 58 7.88 11.67 -13.89
N PHE A 59 8.91 11.84 -13.06
CA PHE A 59 10.30 11.61 -13.46
C PHE A 59 10.58 10.13 -13.70
N GLU A 60 10.12 9.28 -12.79
CA GLU A 60 10.26 7.83 -12.90
C GLU A 60 9.51 7.28 -14.12
N ALA A 61 8.25 7.68 -14.32
CA ALA A 61 7.47 7.30 -15.51
C ALA A 61 8.19 7.73 -16.80
N LYS A 62 8.73 8.95 -16.86
CA LYS A 62 9.51 9.39 -18.01
C LYS A 62 10.76 8.53 -18.23
N GLN A 63 11.47 8.17 -17.17
CA GLN A 63 12.65 7.30 -17.28
C GLN A 63 12.27 5.92 -17.82
N ILE A 64 11.22 5.29 -17.27
CA ILE A 64 10.73 3.99 -17.71
C ILE A 64 10.31 4.04 -19.18
N LEU A 65 9.56 5.07 -19.58
CA LEU A 65 9.15 5.23 -20.98
C LEU A 65 10.36 5.41 -21.89
N THR A 66 11.33 6.24 -21.49
CA THR A 66 12.54 6.50 -22.28
C THR A 66 13.38 5.24 -22.45
N SER A 67 13.55 4.44 -21.39
CA SER A 67 14.36 3.22 -21.43
C SER A 67 13.68 2.06 -22.17
N ASN A 68 12.36 2.13 -22.40
CA ASN A 68 11.58 1.07 -23.05
C ASN A 68 10.96 1.47 -24.41
N ARG A 69 11.30 2.65 -24.97
CA ARG A 69 10.64 3.15 -26.19
C ARG A 69 10.62 2.16 -27.34
N ASP A 70 11.75 1.49 -27.61
CA ASP A 70 11.83 0.55 -28.72
C ASP A 70 10.91 -0.67 -28.51
N ALA A 71 10.79 -1.17 -27.28
CA ALA A 71 9.89 -2.26 -26.95
C ALA A 71 8.41 -1.84 -27.03
N LEU A 72 8.10 -0.58 -26.71
CA LEU A 72 6.74 -0.05 -26.77
C LEU A 72 6.28 0.28 -28.19
N GLU A 73 7.19 0.80 -29.03
CA GLU A 73 6.82 1.39 -30.32
C GLU A 73 7.25 0.54 -31.53
N ARG A 74 8.12 -0.45 -31.34
CA ARG A 74 8.71 -1.26 -32.42
C ARG A 74 8.68 -2.75 -32.13
N ASP A 75 7.79 -3.22 -31.26
CA ASP A 75 7.56 -4.66 -31.08
C ASP A 75 7.01 -5.26 -32.38
N PRO A 76 7.71 -6.22 -33.02
CA PRO A 76 7.22 -6.87 -34.25
C PRO A 76 5.93 -7.67 -34.06
N ASN A 77 5.53 -7.97 -32.81
CA ASN A 77 4.28 -8.65 -32.49
C ASN A 77 3.11 -7.68 -32.27
N ALA A 78 3.39 -6.37 -32.15
CA ALA A 78 2.37 -5.35 -31.99
C ALA A 78 1.90 -4.84 -33.37
N PRO A 79 0.61 -4.96 -33.72
CA PRO A 79 0.12 -4.43 -34.98
C PRO A 79 0.11 -2.90 -34.94
N VAL A 80 0.56 -2.27 -36.03
CA VAL A 80 0.42 -0.83 -36.23
C VAL A 80 -0.94 -0.55 -36.85
N LEU A 81 -1.76 0.22 -36.15
CA LEU A 81 -3.03 0.73 -36.64
C LEU A 81 -2.85 2.19 -37.10
N GLY A 82 -3.41 2.56 -38.25
CA GLY A 82 -3.32 3.92 -38.79
C GLY A 82 -2.06 4.20 -39.63
N ASN A 83 -1.55 5.44 -39.54
CA ASN A 83 -0.43 5.90 -40.38
C ASN A 83 0.94 5.48 -39.78
N PRO A 84 1.69 4.57 -40.42
CA PRO A 84 3.00 4.14 -39.91
C PRO A 84 4.06 5.25 -39.94
N ASN A 85 3.82 6.34 -40.67
CA ASN A 85 4.70 7.51 -40.75
C ASN A 85 4.11 8.72 -40.01
N GLY A 86 3.24 8.49 -39.01
CA GLY A 86 2.67 9.57 -38.21
C GLY A 86 3.71 10.25 -37.32
N ASP A 87 3.49 11.54 -37.02
CA ASP A 87 4.37 12.31 -36.13
C ASP A 87 4.19 11.92 -34.64
N VAL A 88 3.12 11.20 -34.31
CA VAL A 88 2.75 10.78 -32.95
C VAL A 88 2.40 9.30 -32.95
N THR A 89 3.03 8.54 -32.06
CA THR A 89 2.71 7.14 -31.79
C THR A 89 1.90 7.02 -30.50
N VAL A 90 0.76 6.34 -30.58
CA VAL A 90 -0.03 5.96 -29.40
C VAL A 90 0.07 4.45 -29.24
N VAL A 91 0.51 3.99 -28.06
CA VAL A 91 0.61 2.56 -27.73
C VAL A 91 -0.56 2.20 -26.83
N GLU A 92 -1.45 1.33 -27.31
CA GLU A 92 -2.61 0.86 -26.56
C GLU A 92 -2.33 -0.48 -25.88
N PHE A 93 -2.44 -0.51 -24.55
CA PHE A 93 -2.49 -1.75 -23.79
C PHE A 93 -3.93 -2.27 -23.76
N PHE A 94 -4.19 -3.32 -24.53
CA PHE A 94 -5.54 -3.84 -24.75
C PHE A 94 -5.77 -5.19 -24.05
N ASP A 95 -6.92 -5.34 -23.41
CA ASP A 95 -7.39 -6.62 -22.87
C ASP A 95 -8.74 -7.01 -23.50
N TYR A 96 -8.77 -8.18 -24.16
CA TYR A 96 -9.96 -8.76 -24.78
C TYR A 96 -11.09 -9.10 -23.80
N ASN A 97 -10.82 -9.17 -22.50
CA ASN A 97 -11.83 -9.39 -21.48
C ASN A 97 -12.37 -8.08 -20.88
N CYS A 98 -11.72 -6.94 -21.14
CA CYS A 98 -12.13 -5.65 -20.58
C CYS A 98 -13.29 -5.03 -21.37
N PRO A 99 -14.49 -4.83 -20.76
CA PRO A 99 -15.63 -4.20 -21.45
C PRO A 99 -15.39 -2.72 -21.80
N TYR A 100 -14.53 -2.03 -21.05
CA TYR A 100 -14.15 -0.66 -21.37
C TYR A 100 -13.26 -0.61 -22.61
N CYS A 101 -12.23 -1.47 -22.69
CA CYS A 101 -11.38 -1.58 -23.89
C CYS A 101 -12.22 -1.87 -25.14
N LYS A 102 -13.18 -2.81 -25.06
CA LYS A 102 -14.09 -3.10 -26.19
C LYS A 102 -14.91 -1.90 -26.64
N ARG A 103 -15.37 -1.06 -25.71
CA ARG A 103 -16.13 0.16 -26.03
C ARG A 103 -15.26 1.25 -26.64
N VAL A 104 -14.00 1.33 -26.24
CA VAL A 104 -13.04 2.33 -26.75
C VAL A 104 -12.45 1.91 -28.10
N LYS A 105 -12.30 0.61 -28.37
CA LYS A 105 -11.72 0.07 -29.61
C LYS A 105 -12.16 0.80 -30.90
N PRO A 106 -13.45 1.08 -31.16
CA PRO A 106 -13.86 1.78 -32.38
C PRO A 106 -13.35 3.22 -32.51
N HIS A 107 -12.90 3.83 -31.41
CA HIS A 107 -12.30 5.16 -31.37
C HIS A 107 -10.77 5.16 -31.52
N MET A 108 -10.15 3.97 -31.45
CA MET A 108 -8.70 3.78 -31.63
C MET A 108 -8.34 3.35 -33.05
N GLU A 109 -9.34 2.94 -33.84
CA GLU A 109 -9.19 2.57 -35.24
C GLU A 109 -9.23 3.85 -36.10
N ALA A 110 -8.22 4.02 -36.98
CA ALA A 110 -8.13 5.12 -37.95
C ALA A 110 -8.78 4.76 -39.29
#